data_AF-A0A7V8DSE2-F1
#
_entry.id   AF-A0A7V8DSE2-F1
#
_cell.length_a   1.000
_cell.length_b   1.000
_cell.length_c   1.000
_cell.angle_alpha   90.00
_cell.angle_beta   90.00
_cell.angle_gamma   90.00
#
_symmetry.space_group_name_H-M   'P 1'
#
loop_
_entity.id
_entity.type
_entity.pdbx_description
1 polymer ?
#
loop_
_entity_poly.entity_id
_entity_poly.type
_entity_poly.pdbx_seq_one_letter_code
_entity_poly.pdbx_strand_id
1 'polypeptide(L)'
;MNKFLTLLKRDMSDNKGALIITPLVIAAFILSIAILGMMFGKFNYGDGGFNFDARNSGEAHAQMNEDGKSFQMHKDANGVLVMDDGHGNVRPVFSMLDAEEKQEATQIFVIASAFGAAIPLWVAGISILFVLASSLFDERKEKSIMFWKSLPVSDLLTVGTKMVSIVGGGIGFAVLVSMVLHFALISVTYLGLTIYGVNVFDFGAVYGAYFALWGIALVGLLVWFLWTLPVHGWFLLSSAYAPKAPFLAAILPIVILPVLGKIFFRGNSDIFLIPLQHLIGEPVFAAIGNSAKGVEDPETIAELAQTVVPAILSTLSQPQLWVGLVVAAAMIYAASEVRRRHAL
;
A
#
# COMPACT_ATOMS: atom_id res chain seq x y z
N MET A 1 -22.06 -19.20 22.57
CA MET A 1 -21.46 -18.74 21.29
C MET A 1 -21.24 -17.24 21.36
N ASN A 2 -20.05 -16.75 21.05
CA ASN A 2 -19.74 -15.31 21.11
C ASN A 2 -20.41 -14.57 19.94
N LYS A 3 -21.43 -13.75 20.22
CA LYS A 3 -22.23 -13.03 19.23
C LYS A 3 -21.37 -12.17 18.29
N PHE A 4 -20.33 -11.54 18.84
CA PHE A 4 -19.42 -10.69 18.08
C PHE A 4 -18.65 -11.47 17.02
N LEU A 5 -18.05 -12.61 17.40
CA LEU A 5 -17.30 -13.46 16.46
C LEU A 5 -18.19 -14.03 15.35
N THR A 6 -19.45 -14.36 15.66
CA THR A 6 -20.41 -14.83 14.66
C THR A 6 -20.74 -13.74 13.64
N LEU A 7 -21.02 -12.51 14.09
CA LEU A 7 -21.27 -11.37 13.21
C LEU A 7 -20.05 -11.04 12.36
N LEU A 8 -18.86 -11.08 12.95
CA LEU A 8 -17.59 -10.79 12.27
C LEU A 8 -17.36 -11.78 11.13
N LYS A 9 -17.50 -13.09 11.40
CA LYS A 9 -17.33 -14.15 10.40
C LYS A 9 -18.33 -14.02 9.25
N ARG A 10 -19.59 -13.66 9.57
CA ARG A 10 -20.61 -13.39 8.56
C ARG A 10 -20.22 -12.20 7.68
N ASP A 11 -19.96 -11.04 8.27
CA ASP A 11 -19.67 -9.81 7.51
C ASP A 11 -18.44 -9.97 6.61
N MET A 12 -17.40 -10.67 7.08
CA MET A 12 -16.24 -11.03 6.26
C MET A 12 -16.61 -11.98 5.11
N SER A 13 -17.49 -12.95 5.35
CA SER A 13 -17.95 -13.88 4.32
C SER A 13 -18.81 -13.20 3.25
N ASP A 14 -19.69 -12.28 3.65
CA ASP A 14 -20.58 -11.56 2.73
C ASP A 14 -19.76 -10.65 1.80
N ASN A 15 -18.67 -10.06 2.32
CA ASN A 15 -17.81 -9.14 1.58
C ASN A 15 -16.51 -9.78 1.07
N LYS A 16 -16.42 -11.12 1.05
CA LYS A 16 -15.21 -11.86 0.65
C LYS A 16 -14.75 -11.52 -0.76
N GLY A 17 -15.66 -11.17 -1.66
CA GLY A 17 -15.33 -10.76 -3.03
C GLY A 17 -14.40 -9.56 -3.03
N ALA A 18 -14.84 -8.46 -2.43
CA ALA A 18 -14.11 -7.20 -2.40
C ALA A 18 -12.92 -7.21 -1.44
N LEU A 19 -13.06 -7.83 -0.25
CA LEU A 19 -12.05 -7.72 0.81
C LEU A 19 -10.97 -8.82 0.77
N ILE A 20 -11.25 -9.97 0.14
CA ILE A 20 -10.33 -11.12 0.12
C ILE A 20 -9.94 -11.49 -1.31
N ILE A 21 -10.92 -11.73 -2.19
CA ILE A 21 -10.66 -12.22 -3.54
C ILE A 21 -9.98 -11.15 -4.38
N THR A 22 -10.46 -9.90 -4.37
CA THR A 22 -9.87 -8.80 -5.14
C THR A 22 -8.38 -8.60 -4.88
N PRO A 23 -7.90 -8.40 -3.63
CA PRO A 23 -6.47 -8.23 -3.40
C PRO A 23 -5.65 -9.48 -3.77
N LEU A 24 -6.18 -10.69 -3.57
CA LEU A 24 -5.51 -11.93 -3.99
C LEU A 24 -5.35 -12.03 -5.50
N VAL A 25 -6.40 -11.75 -6.27
CA VAL A 25 -6.38 -11.82 -7.74
C VAL A 25 -5.39 -10.81 -8.30
N ILE A 26 -5.37 -9.60 -7.75
CA ILE A 26 -4.43 -8.55 -8.17
C ILE A 26 -3.00 -8.96 -7.84
N ALA A 27 -2.75 -9.49 -6.64
CA ALA A 27 -1.43 -9.98 -6.27
C ALA A 27 -0.96 -11.13 -7.16
N ALA A 28 -1.82 -12.11 -7.43
CA ALA A 28 -1.53 -13.21 -8.33
C ALA A 28 -1.24 -12.74 -9.76
N PHE A 29 -1.99 -11.75 -10.26
CA PHE A 29 -1.77 -11.15 -11.57
C PHE A 29 -0.43 -10.43 -11.65
N ILE A 30 -0.10 -9.58 -10.67
CA ILE A 30 1.19 -8.87 -10.59
C ILE A 30 2.35 -9.87 -10.53
N LEU A 31 2.25 -10.89 -9.68
CA LEU A 31 3.28 -11.93 -9.56
C LEU A 31 3.43 -12.72 -10.88
N SER A 32 2.33 -13.03 -11.56
CA SER A 32 2.36 -13.71 -12.86
C SER A 32 3.08 -12.88 -13.90
N ILE A 33 2.80 -11.57 -13.97
CA ILE A 33 3.52 -10.64 -14.86
C ILE A 33 5.02 -10.61 -14.54
N ALA A 34 5.39 -10.54 -13.25
CA ALA A 34 6.79 -10.53 -12.84
C ALA A 34 7.52 -11.82 -13.25
N ILE A 35 6.89 -12.98 -13.05
CA ILE A 35 7.44 -14.28 -13.46
C ILE A 35 7.56 -14.36 -14.99
N LEU A 36 6.53 -13.94 -15.74
CA LEU A 36 6.59 -13.90 -17.20
C LEU A 36 7.69 -12.95 -17.68
N GLY A 37 7.83 -11.77 -17.07
CA GLY A 37 8.91 -10.82 -17.36
C GLY A 37 10.28 -11.45 -17.15
N MET A 38 10.46 -12.20 -16.06
CA MET A 38 11.67 -12.98 -15.82
C MET A 38 11.90 -14.08 -16.87
N MET A 39 10.85 -14.82 -17.26
CA MET A 39 10.96 -15.91 -18.25
C MET A 39 11.21 -15.45 -19.69
N PHE A 40 10.65 -14.31 -20.09
CA PHE A 40 10.78 -13.74 -21.43
C PHE A 40 11.94 -12.74 -21.57
N GLY A 41 12.57 -12.36 -20.45
CA GLY A 41 13.75 -11.52 -20.25
C GLY A 41 14.39 -10.87 -21.48
N LYS A 42 13.69 -9.94 -22.11
CA LYS A 42 14.28 -8.82 -22.86
C LYS A 42 14.04 -7.56 -22.02
N PHE A 43 15.08 -7.08 -21.35
CA PHE A 43 15.04 -5.82 -20.64
C PHE A 43 15.58 -4.74 -21.60
N ASN A 44 14.68 -3.97 -22.19
CA ASN A 44 15.05 -2.80 -23.00
C ASN A 44 14.95 -1.57 -22.10
N TYR A 45 16.07 -0.96 -21.74
CA TYR A 45 16.09 0.24 -20.90
C TYR A 45 16.45 1.46 -21.77
N GLY A 46 15.46 2.35 -22.00
CA GLY A 46 15.63 3.61 -22.71
C GLY A 46 15.83 3.51 -24.23
N ASP A 47 15.66 4.64 -24.92
CA ASP A 47 15.83 4.79 -26.39
C ASP A 47 17.33 4.79 -26.81
N GLY A 48 18.24 4.52 -25.85
CA GLY A 48 19.70 4.65 -25.98
C GLY A 48 20.48 3.36 -26.28
N GLY A 49 19.83 2.31 -26.78
CA GLY A 49 20.53 1.12 -27.30
C GLY A 49 21.02 0.09 -26.26
N PHE A 50 20.68 0.22 -24.97
CA PHE A 50 20.96 -0.82 -23.97
C PHE A 50 19.90 -1.94 -24.04
N ASN A 51 20.13 -2.91 -24.93
CA ASN A 51 19.29 -4.10 -25.09
C ASN A 51 19.88 -5.26 -24.26
N PHE A 52 19.31 -5.55 -23.09
CA PHE A 52 19.70 -6.70 -22.29
C PHE A 52 18.77 -7.89 -22.58
N ASP A 53 19.24 -8.82 -23.42
CA ASP A 53 18.58 -10.12 -23.61
C ASP A 53 19.17 -11.11 -22.59
N ALA A 54 18.43 -11.40 -21.52
CA ALA A 54 18.86 -12.32 -20.48
C ALA A 54 18.94 -13.78 -20.99
N ARG A 55 18.24 -14.11 -22.08
CA ARG A 55 18.10 -15.46 -22.62
C ARG A 55 19.13 -15.81 -23.68
N ASN A 56 19.60 -14.83 -24.45
CA ASN A 56 20.60 -15.07 -25.49
C ASN A 56 22.01 -15.04 -24.88
N SER A 57 22.80 -16.10 -25.15
CA SER A 57 24.22 -16.19 -24.81
C SER A 57 25.11 -15.39 -25.77
N GLY A 58 24.53 -14.88 -26.85
CA GLY A 58 25.22 -14.06 -27.86
C GLY A 58 25.15 -12.58 -27.53
N GLU A 59 26.23 -12.09 -26.92
CA GLU A 59 26.77 -10.74 -27.13
C GLU A 59 25.88 -9.54 -26.76
N ALA A 60 25.89 -9.17 -25.48
CA ALA A 60 25.41 -7.86 -25.02
C ALA A 60 26.46 -6.77 -25.33
N HIS A 61 26.70 -6.44 -26.60
CA HIS A 61 27.66 -5.40 -27.00
C HIS A 61 27.19 -4.01 -26.54
N ALA A 62 27.60 -3.59 -25.36
CA ALA A 62 27.60 -2.20 -24.95
C ALA A 62 29.05 -1.69 -25.03
N GLN A 63 29.35 -0.85 -26.03
CA GLN A 63 30.60 -0.10 -26.10
C GLN A 63 30.38 1.26 -25.45
N MET A 64 30.85 1.42 -24.22
CA MET A 64 30.99 2.74 -23.61
C MET A 64 32.37 3.29 -23.98
N ASN A 65 32.38 4.40 -24.71
CA ASN A 65 33.56 5.21 -24.96
C ASN A 65 33.55 6.38 -23.97
N GLU A 66 34.18 6.18 -22.81
CA GLU A 66 34.64 7.28 -21.98
C GLU A 66 36.17 7.37 -22.12
N ASP A 67 36.67 8.58 -22.39
CA ASP A 67 38.11 8.91 -22.39
C ASP A 67 39.04 7.98 -23.20
N GLY A 68 38.58 7.47 -24.34
CA GLY A 68 39.38 6.66 -25.25
C GLY A 68 39.61 5.21 -24.79
N LYS A 69 38.91 4.76 -23.74
CA LYS A 69 38.88 3.36 -23.31
C LYS A 69 37.60 2.71 -23.79
N SER A 70 37.72 1.68 -24.64
CA SER A 70 36.58 0.90 -25.10
C SER A 70 36.34 -0.26 -24.14
N PHE A 71 35.24 -0.19 -23.38
CA PHE A 71 34.82 -1.34 -22.58
C PHE A 71 33.82 -2.18 -23.38
N GLN A 72 34.02 -3.50 -23.42
CA GLN A 72 33.08 -4.43 -24.05
C GLN A 72 32.37 -5.23 -22.98
N MET A 73 31.04 -5.10 -22.89
CA MET A 73 30.24 -6.01 -22.08
C MET A 73 29.90 -7.26 -22.92
N HIS A 74 30.04 -8.45 -22.35
CA HIS A 74 29.57 -9.69 -22.97
C HIS A 74 29.20 -10.71 -21.87
N LYS A 75 28.55 -11.82 -22.24
CA LYS A 75 28.34 -12.93 -21.31
C LYS A 75 29.49 -13.93 -21.43
N ASP A 76 30.06 -14.35 -20.32
CA ASP A 76 31.10 -15.38 -20.29
C ASP A 76 30.52 -16.79 -20.60
N ALA A 77 31.36 -17.82 -20.62
CA ALA A 77 30.94 -19.20 -20.89
C ALA A 77 29.91 -19.75 -19.88
N ASN A 78 29.76 -19.11 -18.71
CA ASN A 78 28.80 -19.46 -17.67
C ASN A 78 27.54 -18.57 -17.72
N GLY A 79 27.43 -17.67 -18.69
CA GLY A 79 26.30 -16.77 -18.85
C GLY A 79 26.36 -15.51 -17.97
N VAL A 80 27.46 -15.30 -17.23
CA VAL A 80 27.65 -14.14 -16.35
C VAL A 80 28.00 -12.92 -17.20
N LEU A 81 27.37 -11.77 -16.90
CA LEU A 81 27.75 -10.51 -17.53
C LEU A 81 29.11 -10.06 -17.05
N VAL A 82 30.05 -10.01 -17.98
CA VAL A 82 31.42 -9.56 -17.77
C VAL A 82 31.72 -8.33 -18.63
N MET A 83 32.60 -7.48 -18.13
CA MET A 83 33.13 -6.33 -18.83
C MET A 83 34.61 -6.61 -19.10
N ASP A 84 34.98 -6.51 -20.36
CA ASP A 84 36.36 -6.57 -20.85
C ASP A 84 36.87 -5.14 -21.01
N ASP A 85 37.97 -4.84 -20.33
CA ASP A 85 38.65 -3.54 -20.37
C ASP A 85 39.50 -3.34 -21.63
N GLY A 86 39.50 -4.30 -22.57
CA GLY A 86 40.30 -4.27 -23.79
C GLY A 86 41.78 -4.62 -23.57
N HIS A 87 42.18 -4.90 -22.33
CA HIS A 87 43.53 -5.33 -21.93
C HIS A 87 43.57 -6.80 -21.48
N GLY A 88 42.45 -7.53 -21.65
CA GLY A 88 42.34 -8.95 -21.27
C GLY A 88 41.94 -9.17 -19.82
N ASN A 89 41.59 -8.12 -19.06
CA ASN A 89 41.00 -8.28 -17.73
C ASN A 89 39.48 -8.34 -17.87
N VAL A 90 38.96 -9.56 -17.81
CA VAL A 90 37.52 -9.82 -17.81
C VAL A 90 37.04 -9.91 -16.37
N ARG A 91 36.15 -9.01 -15.95
CA ARG A 91 35.57 -9.01 -14.60
C ARG A 91 34.05 -8.96 -14.68
N PRO A 92 33.30 -9.62 -13.78
CA PRO A 92 31.85 -9.47 -13.71
C PRO A 92 31.48 -7.99 -13.55
N VAL A 93 30.54 -7.48 -14.35
CA VAL A 93 30.16 -6.03 -14.38
C VAL A 93 29.90 -5.51 -12.97
N PHE A 94 29.15 -6.26 -12.17
CA PHE A 94 28.74 -5.86 -10.83
C PHE A 94 29.78 -6.13 -9.74
N SER A 95 30.92 -6.75 -10.09
CA SER A 95 32.07 -6.83 -9.19
C SER A 95 32.86 -5.52 -9.12
N MET A 96 32.59 -4.59 -10.05
CA MET A 96 33.17 -3.25 -10.06
C MET A 96 32.48 -2.28 -9.13
N LEU A 97 31.21 -2.56 -8.76
CA LEU A 97 30.50 -1.79 -7.76
C LEU A 97 31.17 -1.98 -6.40
N ASP A 98 31.41 -0.87 -5.71
CA ASP A 98 31.91 -0.93 -4.34
C ASP A 98 30.81 -1.43 -3.37
N ALA A 99 31.15 -1.50 -2.08
CA ALA A 99 30.21 -2.01 -1.08
C ALA A 99 29.02 -1.05 -0.86
N GLU A 100 29.25 0.25 -0.99
CA GLU A 100 28.29 1.32 -0.76
C GLU A 100 27.25 1.34 -1.90
N GLU A 101 27.70 1.30 -3.15
CA GLU A 101 26.85 1.25 -4.35
C GLU A 101 25.95 -0.01 -4.37
N LYS A 102 26.48 -1.16 -3.93
CA LYS A 102 25.68 -2.40 -3.81
C LYS A 102 24.62 -2.30 -2.74
N GLN A 103 24.94 -1.64 -1.62
CA GLN A 103 24.02 -1.43 -0.53
C GLN A 103 22.91 -0.46 -0.95
N GLU A 104 23.26 0.65 -1.60
CA GLU A 104 22.29 1.62 -2.15
C GLU A 104 21.36 0.94 -3.17
N ALA A 105 21.92 0.20 -4.13
CA ALA A 105 21.14 -0.55 -5.11
C ALA A 105 20.18 -1.56 -4.45
N THR A 106 20.60 -2.19 -3.34
CA THR A 106 19.75 -3.08 -2.54
C THR A 106 18.57 -2.33 -1.92
N GLN A 107 18.81 -1.17 -1.29
CA GLN A 107 17.73 -0.37 -0.69
C GLN A 107 16.74 0.11 -1.76
N ILE A 108 17.25 0.63 -2.89
CA ILE A 108 16.43 1.09 -4.01
C ILE A 108 15.59 -0.05 -4.57
N PHE A 109 16.18 -1.22 -4.77
CA PHE A 109 15.47 -2.40 -5.27
C PHE A 109 14.30 -2.80 -4.36
N VAL A 110 14.52 -2.84 -3.04
CA VAL A 110 13.46 -3.18 -2.06
C VAL A 110 12.38 -2.11 -2.02
N ILE A 111 12.73 -0.82 -2.05
CA ILE A 111 11.74 0.27 -2.05
C ILE A 111 10.94 0.27 -3.36
N ALA A 112 11.60 0.14 -4.51
CA ALA A 112 10.97 0.16 -5.82
C ALA A 112 9.98 -1.01 -5.99
N SER A 113 10.38 -2.22 -5.57
CA SER A 113 9.51 -3.40 -5.63
C SER A 113 8.33 -3.32 -4.65
N ALA A 114 8.47 -2.59 -3.54
CA ALA A 114 7.37 -2.34 -2.61
C ALA A 114 6.21 -1.56 -3.23
N PHE A 115 6.47 -0.62 -4.15
CA PHE A 115 5.41 0.14 -4.83
C PHE A 115 4.47 -0.78 -5.63
N GLY A 116 5.02 -1.72 -6.39
CA GLY A 116 4.23 -2.73 -7.09
C GLY A 116 3.47 -3.62 -6.13
N ALA A 117 4.09 -3.98 -5.01
CA ALA A 117 3.47 -4.83 -4.00
C ALA A 117 2.40 -4.12 -3.14
N ALA A 118 2.37 -2.80 -3.11
CA ALA A 118 1.38 -1.99 -2.38
C ALA A 118 0.04 -1.86 -3.11
N ILE A 119 -0.05 -2.23 -4.40
CA ILE A 119 -1.26 -2.10 -5.21
C ILE A 119 -2.47 -2.84 -4.59
N PRO A 120 -2.37 -4.11 -4.12
CA PRO A 120 -3.48 -4.78 -3.44
C PRO A 120 -3.99 -4.00 -2.22
N LEU A 121 -3.09 -3.37 -1.45
CA LEU A 121 -3.44 -2.54 -0.30
C LEU A 121 -4.20 -1.28 -0.70
N TRP A 122 -3.76 -0.58 -1.75
CA TRP A 122 -4.45 0.61 -2.26
C TRP A 122 -5.84 0.30 -2.79
N VAL A 123 -5.95 -0.79 -3.56
CA VAL A 123 -7.25 -1.26 -4.08
C VAL A 123 -8.17 -1.65 -2.93
N ALA A 124 -7.67 -2.35 -1.92
CA ALA A 124 -8.44 -2.68 -0.73
C ALA A 124 -8.93 -1.41 0.00
N GLY A 125 -8.10 -0.38 0.12
CA GLY A 125 -8.50 0.92 0.71
C GLY A 125 -9.72 1.52 0.00
N ILE A 126 -9.74 1.49 -1.33
CA ILE A 126 -10.89 1.95 -2.14
C ILE A 126 -12.09 1.02 -1.93
N SER A 127 -11.88 -0.30 -2.02
CA SER A 127 -12.94 -1.32 -1.84
C SER A 127 -13.62 -1.21 -0.48
N ILE A 128 -12.88 -0.90 0.57
CA ILE A 128 -13.39 -0.71 1.93
C ILE A 128 -14.40 0.44 1.99
N LEU A 129 -14.13 1.57 1.32
CA LEU A 129 -15.07 2.69 1.29
C LEU A 129 -16.37 2.32 0.58
N PHE A 130 -16.29 1.59 -0.54
CA PHE A 130 -17.47 1.08 -1.23
C PHE A 130 -18.28 0.09 -0.38
N VAL A 131 -17.60 -0.87 0.24
CA VAL A 131 -18.24 -1.88 1.09
C VAL A 131 -18.85 -1.23 2.32
N LEU A 132 -18.19 -0.28 2.98
CA LEU A 132 -18.78 0.48 4.09
C LEU A 132 -20.03 1.24 3.65
N ALA A 133 -19.96 1.95 2.53
CA ALA A 133 -21.08 2.72 1.99
C ALA A 133 -22.30 1.84 1.68
N SER A 134 -22.12 0.60 1.23
CA SER A 134 -23.24 -0.28 0.90
C SER A 134 -23.71 -1.12 2.10
N SER A 135 -22.83 -1.40 3.07
CA SER A 135 -23.05 -2.42 4.11
C SER A 135 -24.32 -2.31 4.97
N LEU A 136 -24.79 -1.10 5.31
CA LEU A 136 -26.04 -0.88 6.05
C LEU A 136 -27.21 -0.52 5.13
N PHE A 137 -26.90 0.05 3.97
CA PHE A 137 -27.88 0.35 2.93
C PHE A 137 -28.49 -0.93 2.35
N ASP A 138 -27.65 -1.91 2.02
CA ASP A 138 -28.08 -3.19 1.46
C ASP A 138 -28.96 -3.98 2.46
N GLU A 139 -28.67 -3.92 3.77
CA GLU A 139 -29.53 -4.53 4.80
C GLU A 139 -30.97 -3.96 4.80
N ARG A 140 -31.12 -2.66 4.52
CA ARG A 140 -32.44 -2.02 4.39
C ARG A 140 -33.10 -2.38 3.07
N LYS A 141 -32.34 -2.27 1.97
CA LYS A 141 -32.80 -2.55 0.61
C LYS A 141 -33.32 -3.98 0.47
N GLU A 142 -32.62 -4.96 1.05
CA GLU A 142 -32.98 -6.37 1.01
C GLU A 142 -33.92 -6.80 2.15
N LYS A 143 -34.31 -5.86 3.03
CA LYS A 143 -35.15 -6.11 4.21
C LYS A 143 -34.58 -7.15 5.19
N SER A 144 -33.31 -7.53 5.05
CA SER A 144 -32.62 -8.44 5.99
C SER A 144 -32.47 -7.82 7.38
N ILE A 145 -32.59 -6.49 7.49
CA ILE A 145 -32.67 -5.77 8.77
C ILE A 145 -33.74 -6.32 9.73
N MET A 146 -34.90 -6.79 9.23
CA MET A 146 -35.96 -7.37 10.07
C MET A 146 -35.54 -8.67 10.74
N PHE A 147 -34.80 -9.52 10.00
CA PHE A 147 -34.21 -10.73 10.56
C PHE A 147 -33.16 -10.41 11.61
N TRP A 148 -32.27 -9.43 11.35
CA TRP A 148 -31.24 -9.07 12.33
C TRP A 148 -31.80 -8.47 13.62
N LYS A 149 -32.94 -7.77 13.53
CA LYS A 149 -33.64 -7.24 14.71
C LYS A 149 -34.37 -8.29 15.53
N SER A 150 -34.68 -9.47 14.97
CA SER A 150 -35.27 -10.57 15.75
C SER A 150 -34.22 -11.35 16.55
N LEU A 151 -32.94 -11.22 16.18
CA LEU A 151 -31.83 -11.80 16.94
C LEU A 151 -31.50 -10.93 18.17
N PRO A 152 -31.01 -11.52 19.28
CA PRO A 152 -30.66 -10.79 20.49
C PRO A 152 -29.30 -10.07 20.34
N VAL A 153 -29.13 -9.25 19.31
CA VAL A 153 -27.95 -8.42 19.02
C VAL A 153 -28.34 -6.95 18.97
N SER A 154 -27.54 -6.08 19.57
CA SER A 154 -27.80 -4.64 19.54
C SER A 154 -27.35 -4.00 18.22
N ASP A 155 -28.02 -2.94 17.79
CA ASP A 155 -27.64 -2.19 16.59
C ASP A 155 -26.19 -1.69 16.67
N LEU A 156 -25.74 -1.24 17.85
CA LEU A 156 -24.37 -0.77 18.06
C LEU A 156 -23.36 -1.89 17.86
N LEU A 157 -23.66 -3.11 18.33
CA LEU A 157 -22.80 -4.27 18.12
C LEU A 157 -22.73 -4.63 16.63
N THR A 158 -23.85 -4.58 15.91
CA THR A 158 -23.87 -4.84 14.46
C THR A 158 -23.04 -3.81 13.69
N VAL A 159 -23.26 -2.51 13.94
CA VAL A 159 -22.52 -1.43 13.27
C VAL A 159 -21.03 -1.46 13.63
N GLY A 160 -20.70 -1.67 14.91
CA GLY A 160 -19.31 -1.82 15.35
C GLY A 160 -18.63 -3.03 14.72
N THR A 161 -19.33 -4.15 14.56
CA THR A 161 -18.78 -5.35 13.90
C THR A 161 -18.50 -5.11 12.43
N LYS A 162 -19.33 -4.34 11.73
CA LYS A 162 -19.05 -3.90 10.35
C LYS A 162 -17.78 -3.07 10.25
N MET A 163 -17.58 -2.13 11.18
CA MET A 163 -16.34 -1.34 11.23
C MET A 163 -15.11 -2.25 11.42
N VAL A 164 -15.16 -3.17 12.37
CA VAL A 164 -14.03 -4.07 12.67
C VAL A 164 -13.77 -5.07 11.53
N SER A 165 -14.81 -5.69 10.97
CA SER A 165 -14.66 -6.65 9.87
C SER A 165 -14.19 -5.98 8.58
N ILE A 166 -14.92 -4.96 8.12
CA ILE A 166 -14.67 -4.35 6.82
C ILE A 166 -13.33 -3.60 6.83
N VAL A 167 -13.08 -2.79 7.85
CA VAL A 167 -11.86 -1.98 7.90
C VAL A 167 -10.71 -2.79 8.49
N GLY A 168 -10.86 -3.31 9.72
CA GLY A 168 -9.79 -4.07 10.38
C GLY A 168 -9.45 -5.37 9.64
N GLY A 169 -10.47 -6.18 9.34
CA GLY A 169 -10.30 -7.43 8.60
C GLY A 169 -9.86 -7.21 7.14
N GLY A 170 -10.48 -6.25 6.44
CA GLY A 170 -10.12 -5.91 5.06
C GLY A 170 -8.70 -5.38 4.91
N ILE A 171 -8.31 -4.37 5.70
CA ILE A 171 -6.94 -3.82 5.67
C ILE A 171 -5.94 -4.88 6.13
N GLY A 172 -6.21 -5.55 7.26
CA GLY A 172 -5.31 -6.56 7.80
C GLY A 172 -5.00 -7.66 6.78
N PHE A 173 -6.02 -8.15 6.07
CA PHE A 173 -5.82 -9.12 5.01
C PHE A 173 -5.04 -8.54 3.82
N ALA A 174 -5.37 -7.33 3.37
CA ALA A 174 -4.68 -6.69 2.25
C ALA A 174 -3.21 -6.39 2.54
N VAL A 175 -2.86 -6.03 3.77
CA VAL A 175 -1.48 -5.87 4.24
C VAL A 175 -0.74 -7.19 4.16
N LEU A 176 -1.32 -8.28 4.67
CA LEU A 176 -0.71 -9.61 4.59
C LEU A 176 -0.48 -10.05 3.14
N VAL A 177 -1.47 -9.85 2.26
CA VAL A 177 -1.32 -10.15 0.82
C VAL A 177 -0.21 -9.30 0.20
N SER A 178 -0.12 -8.01 0.53
CA SER A 178 0.91 -7.11 0.01
C SER A 178 2.30 -7.47 0.52
N MET A 179 2.44 -7.89 1.78
CA MET A 179 3.69 -8.41 2.34
C MET A 179 4.14 -9.68 1.61
N VAL A 180 3.25 -10.66 1.48
CA VAL A 180 3.54 -11.92 0.78
C VAL A 180 3.89 -11.67 -0.68
N LEU A 181 3.16 -10.78 -1.35
CA LEU A 181 3.46 -10.38 -2.73
C LEU A 181 4.84 -9.71 -2.82
N HIS A 182 5.14 -8.76 -1.93
CA HIS A 182 6.42 -8.07 -1.93
C HIS A 182 7.57 -9.07 -1.75
N PHE A 183 7.44 -9.98 -0.77
CA PHE A 183 8.39 -11.05 -0.53
C PHE A 183 8.57 -11.95 -1.77
N ALA A 184 7.47 -12.31 -2.44
CA ALA A 184 7.52 -13.13 -3.65
C ALA A 184 8.21 -12.39 -4.81
N LEU A 185 7.91 -11.10 -5.01
CA LEU A 185 8.53 -10.28 -6.05
C LEU A 185 10.04 -10.16 -5.85
N ILE A 186 10.49 -9.81 -4.65
CA ILE A 186 11.94 -9.72 -4.37
C ILE A 186 12.63 -11.07 -4.56
N SER A 187 11.98 -12.17 -4.14
CA SER A 187 12.55 -13.52 -4.24
C SER A 187 12.66 -13.98 -5.70
N VAL A 188 11.64 -13.73 -6.51
CA VAL A 188 11.63 -14.05 -7.94
C VAL A 188 12.70 -13.24 -8.67
N THR A 189 12.80 -11.93 -8.43
CA THR A 189 13.82 -11.10 -9.06
C THR A 189 15.23 -11.48 -8.61
N TYR A 190 15.46 -11.67 -7.31
CA TYR A 190 16.76 -12.11 -6.77
C TYR A 190 17.19 -13.46 -7.36
N LEU A 191 16.28 -14.45 -7.39
CA LEU A 191 16.55 -15.75 -7.98
C LEU A 191 16.82 -15.64 -9.48
N GLY A 192 16.06 -14.80 -10.20
CA GLY A 192 16.26 -14.60 -11.62
C GLY A 192 17.61 -14.03 -11.95
N LEU A 193 18.04 -12.97 -11.25
CA LEU A 193 19.38 -12.42 -11.41
C LEU A 193 20.46 -13.48 -11.14
N THR A 194 20.30 -14.26 -10.07
CA THR A 194 21.24 -15.34 -9.73
C THR A 194 21.30 -16.43 -10.80
N ILE A 195 20.16 -16.87 -11.36
CA ILE A 195 20.09 -17.87 -12.45
C ILE A 195 20.84 -17.38 -13.70
N TYR A 196 20.75 -16.09 -13.99
CA TYR A 196 21.47 -15.47 -15.12
C TYR A 196 22.91 -15.06 -14.77
N GLY A 197 23.48 -15.56 -13.67
CA GLY A 197 24.86 -15.30 -13.27
C GLY A 197 25.11 -13.87 -12.76
N VAL A 198 24.05 -13.09 -12.53
CA VAL A 198 24.12 -11.72 -12.04
C VAL A 198 23.98 -11.71 -10.52
N ASN A 199 25.10 -11.63 -9.81
CA ASN A 199 25.14 -11.59 -8.35
C ASN A 199 25.43 -10.16 -7.84
N VAL A 200 24.37 -9.35 -7.74
CA VAL A 200 24.44 -7.93 -7.35
C VAL A 200 24.13 -7.74 -5.87
N PHE A 201 23.17 -8.50 -5.36
CA PHE A 201 22.56 -8.27 -4.05
C PHE A 201 22.98 -9.34 -3.06
N ASP A 202 23.27 -8.95 -1.83
CA ASP A 202 23.40 -9.89 -0.72
C ASP A 202 22.01 -10.30 -0.19
N PHE A 203 21.82 -11.60 0.03
CA PHE A 203 20.55 -12.14 0.54
C PHE A 203 20.17 -11.52 1.88
N GLY A 204 21.12 -11.44 2.83
CA GLY A 204 20.87 -10.89 4.16
C GLY A 204 20.47 -9.42 4.09
N ALA A 205 21.15 -8.63 3.26
CA ALA A 205 20.87 -7.21 3.06
C ALA A 205 19.46 -6.99 2.47
N VAL A 206 19.06 -7.75 1.44
CA VAL A 206 17.74 -7.63 0.79
C VAL A 206 16.61 -7.91 1.78
N TYR A 207 16.65 -9.03 2.51
CA TYR A 207 15.58 -9.37 3.44
C TYR A 207 15.61 -8.52 4.72
N GLY A 208 16.79 -8.08 5.15
CA GLY A 208 16.93 -7.09 6.22
C GLY A 208 16.23 -5.77 5.88
N ALA A 209 16.49 -5.22 4.69
CA ALA A 209 15.83 -4.04 4.15
C ALA A 209 14.31 -4.25 4.01
N TYR A 210 13.86 -5.42 3.55
CA TYR A 210 12.45 -5.78 3.47
C TYR A 210 11.75 -5.71 4.84
N PHE A 211 12.33 -6.31 5.88
CA PHE A 211 11.73 -6.30 7.22
C PHE A 211 11.75 -4.90 7.85
N ALA A 212 12.82 -4.13 7.64
CA ALA A 212 12.89 -2.75 8.10
C ALA A 212 11.79 -1.89 7.45
N LEU A 213 11.62 -2.01 6.12
CA LEU A 213 10.59 -1.28 5.39
C LEU A 213 9.18 -1.61 5.89
N TRP A 214 8.87 -2.91 6.02
CA TRP A 214 7.57 -3.33 6.54
C TRP A 214 7.38 -2.99 8.02
N GLY A 215 8.44 -2.91 8.82
CA GLY A 215 8.41 -2.38 10.18
C GLY A 215 7.91 -0.95 10.22
N ILE A 216 8.50 -0.07 9.40
CA ILE A 216 8.04 1.32 9.23
C ILE A 216 6.59 1.35 8.74
N ALA A 217 6.28 0.59 7.68
CA ALA A 217 4.97 0.59 7.05
C ALA A 217 3.87 0.11 8.00
N LEU A 218 4.11 -0.94 8.81
CA LEU A 218 3.13 -1.45 9.76
C LEU A 218 2.83 -0.43 10.88
N VAL A 219 3.86 0.23 11.43
CA VAL A 219 3.65 1.31 12.40
C VAL A 219 2.87 2.46 11.75
N GLY A 220 3.28 2.87 10.55
CA GLY A 220 2.59 3.89 9.75
C GLY A 220 1.13 3.57 9.52
N LEU A 221 0.82 2.34 9.09
CA LEU A 221 -0.54 1.87 8.81
C LEU A 221 -1.42 1.81 10.06
N LEU A 222 -0.88 1.37 11.20
CA LEU A 222 -1.62 1.33 12.46
C LEU A 222 -1.99 2.73 12.94
N VAL A 223 -1.05 3.68 12.86
CA VAL A 223 -1.32 5.08 13.24
C VAL A 223 -2.23 5.76 12.21
N TRP A 224 -2.01 5.53 10.92
CA TRP A 224 -2.87 6.03 9.83
C TRP A 224 -4.31 5.53 9.96
N PHE A 225 -4.51 4.28 10.39
CA PHE A 225 -5.85 3.74 10.68
C PHE A 225 -6.61 4.60 11.69
N LEU A 226 -5.94 5.02 12.78
CA LEU A 226 -6.57 5.87 13.80
C LEU A 226 -6.97 7.23 13.23
N TRP A 227 -6.11 7.84 12.41
CA TRP A 227 -6.38 9.12 11.75
C TRP A 227 -7.57 9.05 10.78
N THR A 228 -7.77 7.90 10.13
CA THR A 228 -8.81 7.71 9.11
C THR A 228 -10.12 7.16 9.63
N LEU A 229 -10.22 6.78 10.92
CA LEU A 229 -11.48 6.33 11.52
C LEU A 229 -12.68 7.27 11.29
N PRO A 230 -12.55 8.62 11.31
CA PRO A 230 -13.66 9.51 11.04
C PRO A 230 -14.20 9.35 9.61
N VAL A 231 -13.32 9.10 8.64
CA VAL A 231 -13.72 8.86 7.25
C VAL A 231 -14.52 7.57 7.15
N HIS A 232 -14.02 6.48 7.76
CA HIS A 232 -14.76 5.21 7.79
C HIS A 232 -16.12 5.36 8.51
N GLY A 233 -16.15 6.08 9.63
CA GLY A 233 -17.39 6.40 10.37
C GLY A 233 -18.38 7.21 9.53
N TRP A 234 -17.90 8.18 8.76
CA TRP A 234 -18.71 8.99 7.85
C TRP A 234 -19.35 8.15 6.73
N PHE A 235 -18.59 7.26 6.11
CA PHE A 235 -19.10 6.34 5.09
C PHE A 235 -20.13 5.37 5.67
N LEU A 236 -19.90 4.86 6.88
CA LEU A 236 -20.85 3.97 7.56
C LEU A 236 -22.14 4.71 7.96
N LEU A 237 -22.04 5.94 8.45
CA LEU A 237 -23.19 6.80 8.73
C LEU A 237 -23.99 7.13 7.46
N SER A 238 -23.29 7.46 6.38
CA SER A 238 -23.90 7.70 5.07
C SER A 238 -24.62 6.44 4.56
N SER A 239 -24.05 5.25 4.79
CA SER A 239 -24.71 3.97 4.52
C SER A 239 -26.00 3.81 5.31
N ALA A 240 -26.01 4.17 6.58
CA ALA A 240 -27.19 4.08 7.44
C ALA A 240 -28.29 5.08 7.05
N TYR A 241 -27.91 6.29 6.65
CA TYR A 241 -28.84 7.41 6.47
C TYR A 241 -29.38 7.56 5.05
N ALA A 242 -28.55 7.35 4.02
CA ALA A 242 -28.91 7.70 2.66
C ALA A 242 -30.08 6.85 2.13
N PRO A 243 -31.10 7.47 1.50
CA PRO A 243 -32.23 6.75 0.91
C PRO A 243 -31.85 6.07 -0.42
N LYS A 244 -30.87 6.61 -1.15
CA LYS A 244 -30.34 6.10 -2.41
C LYS A 244 -28.85 6.47 -2.52
N ALA A 245 -28.08 5.65 -3.23
CA ALA A 245 -26.68 5.92 -3.58
C ALA A 245 -25.81 6.40 -2.40
N PRO A 246 -25.64 5.59 -1.35
CA PRO A 246 -24.93 6.00 -0.12
C PRO A 246 -23.48 6.44 -0.37
N PHE A 247 -22.78 5.83 -1.33
CA PHE A 247 -21.42 6.22 -1.69
C PHE A 247 -21.37 7.65 -2.25
N LEU A 248 -22.32 8.01 -3.12
CA LEU A 248 -22.43 9.36 -3.66
C LEU A 248 -22.77 10.35 -2.55
N ALA A 249 -23.70 9.98 -1.65
CA ALA A 249 -24.04 10.80 -0.49
C ALA A 249 -22.82 11.08 0.42
N ALA A 250 -21.91 10.11 0.57
CA ALA A 250 -20.68 10.28 1.34
C ALA A 250 -19.64 11.18 0.65
N ILE A 251 -19.45 11.02 -0.66
CA ILE A 251 -18.44 11.76 -1.43
C ILE A 251 -18.86 13.20 -1.72
N LEU A 252 -20.15 13.44 -1.93
CA LEU A 252 -20.63 14.74 -2.41
C LEU A 252 -20.22 15.90 -1.48
N PRO A 253 -20.33 15.81 -0.14
CA PRO A 253 -19.84 16.86 0.74
C PRO A 253 -18.32 17.06 0.68
N ILE A 254 -17.54 15.98 0.52
CA ILE A 254 -16.08 16.04 0.43
C ILE A 254 -15.63 16.83 -0.80
N VAL A 255 -16.34 16.68 -1.92
CA VAL A 255 -16.04 17.39 -3.18
C VAL A 255 -16.62 18.80 -3.20
N ILE A 256 -17.86 18.97 -2.74
CA ILE A 256 -18.58 20.25 -2.82
C ILE A 256 -18.02 21.28 -1.83
N LEU A 257 -17.68 20.89 -0.59
CA LEU A 257 -17.27 21.85 0.43
C LEU A 257 -16.03 22.68 0.02
N PRO A 258 -14.93 22.10 -0.51
CA PRO A 258 -13.81 22.88 -1.02
C PRO A 258 -14.17 23.83 -2.17
N VAL A 259 -15.09 23.41 -3.05
CA VAL A 259 -15.59 24.25 -4.16
C VAL A 259 -16.39 25.44 -3.63
N LEU A 260 -17.27 25.21 -2.65
CA LEU A 260 -17.98 26.29 -1.95
C LEU A 260 -17.00 27.21 -1.22
N GLY A 261 -15.94 26.66 -0.62
CA GLY A 261 -14.80 27.41 -0.10
C GLY A 261 -14.27 28.43 -1.10
N LYS A 262 -13.90 27.96 -2.29
CA LYS A 262 -13.40 28.85 -3.36
C LYS A 262 -14.40 29.93 -3.77
N ILE A 263 -15.66 29.56 -3.95
CA ILE A 263 -16.69 30.49 -4.43
C ILE A 263 -17.03 31.56 -3.39
N PHE A 264 -17.28 31.15 -2.14
CA PHE A 264 -17.82 32.03 -1.10
C PHE A 264 -16.73 32.69 -0.23
N PHE A 265 -15.51 32.14 -0.18
CA PHE A 265 -14.42 32.65 0.66
C PHE A 265 -13.25 33.20 -0.16
N ARG A 266 -13.54 33.98 -1.21
CA ARG A 266 -12.54 34.72 -2.02
C ARG A 266 -11.41 33.82 -2.57
N GLY A 267 -11.75 32.61 -3.01
CA GLY A 267 -10.79 31.64 -3.52
C GLY A 267 -10.12 30.76 -2.44
N ASN A 268 -10.41 30.96 -1.15
CA ASN A 268 -9.85 30.18 -0.06
C ASN A 268 -10.61 28.85 0.13
N SER A 269 -10.08 27.77 -0.43
CA SER A 269 -10.57 26.41 -0.15
C SER A 269 -10.06 25.80 1.14
N ASP A 270 -9.00 26.35 1.73
CA ASP A 270 -8.22 25.70 2.78
C ASP A 270 -9.03 25.49 4.05
N ILE A 271 -10.02 26.35 4.30
CA ILE A 271 -10.98 26.21 5.40
C ILE A 271 -11.73 24.87 5.38
N PHE A 272 -11.94 24.27 4.21
CA PHE A 272 -12.54 22.95 4.05
C PHE A 272 -11.53 21.87 3.65
N LEU A 273 -10.52 22.23 2.86
CA LEU A 273 -9.54 21.28 2.34
C LEU A 273 -8.58 20.78 3.43
N ILE A 274 -8.08 21.67 4.30
CA ILE A 274 -7.14 21.29 5.35
C ILE A 274 -7.76 20.28 6.32
N PRO A 275 -8.97 20.49 6.87
CA PRO A 275 -9.61 19.48 7.72
C PRO A 275 -9.81 18.15 6.99
N LEU A 276 -10.25 18.16 5.72
CA LEU A 276 -10.44 16.94 4.94
C LEU A 276 -9.13 16.18 4.71
N GLN A 277 -8.02 16.89 4.46
CA GLN A 277 -6.69 16.31 4.32
C GLN A 277 -6.22 15.63 5.62
N HIS A 278 -6.47 16.25 6.77
CA HIS A 278 -6.14 15.65 8.06
C HIS A 278 -6.88 14.33 8.29
N LEU A 279 -8.15 14.26 7.88
CA LEU A 279 -8.99 13.08 8.04
C LEU A 279 -8.59 11.89 7.15
N ILE A 280 -7.84 12.11 6.06
CA ILE A 280 -7.30 11.03 5.21
C ILE A 280 -5.90 10.55 5.67
N GLY A 281 -5.43 11.04 6.82
CA GLY A 281 -4.17 10.62 7.43
C GLY A 281 -2.94 11.38 6.94
N GLU A 282 -3.12 12.58 6.38
CA GLU A 282 -2.02 13.47 5.96
C GLU A 282 -0.94 13.69 7.05
N PRO A 283 -1.26 13.85 8.35
CA PRO A 283 -0.24 14.04 9.38
C PRO A 283 0.78 12.90 9.47
N VAL A 284 0.36 11.66 9.16
CA VAL A 284 1.26 10.51 9.11
C VAL A 284 2.18 10.60 7.90
N PHE A 285 1.64 10.90 6.72
CA PHE A 285 2.44 11.06 5.51
C PHE A 285 3.40 12.25 5.60
N ALA A 286 2.96 13.37 6.18
CA ALA A 286 3.79 14.53 6.44
C ALA A 286 4.91 14.21 7.44
N ALA A 287 4.61 13.48 8.51
CA ALA A 287 5.62 13.03 9.47
C ALA A 287 6.68 12.16 8.79
N ILE A 288 6.27 11.19 7.95
CA ILE A 288 7.19 10.34 7.17
C ILE A 288 8.03 11.19 6.21
N GLY A 289 7.39 12.03 5.40
CA GLY A 289 8.08 12.83 4.38
C GLY A 289 9.04 13.85 4.97
N ASN A 290 8.66 14.53 6.06
CA ASN A 290 9.49 15.54 6.69
C ASN A 290 10.66 14.93 7.47
N SER A 291 10.43 13.81 8.15
CA SER A 291 11.51 13.09 8.85
C SER A 291 12.50 12.48 7.86
N ALA A 292 12.02 11.88 6.76
CA ALA A 292 12.90 11.34 5.72
C ALA A 292 13.76 12.40 5.04
N LYS A 293 13.22 13.60 4.78
CA LYS A 293 13.99 14.73 4.23
C LYS A 293 15.04 15.30 5.19
N GLY A 294 14.88 15.08 6.48
CA GLY A 294 15.79 15.57 7.52
C GLY A 294 16.95 14.63 7.83
N VAL A 295 16.97 13.43 7.23
CA VAL A 295 18.10 12.50 7.35
C VAL A 295 19.06 12.78 6.21
N GLU A 296 20.28 13.21 6.52
CA GLU A 296 21.37 13.30 5.54
C GLU A 296 21.80 11.87 5.18
N ASP A 297 21.69 11.52 3.89
CA ASP A 297 22.16 10.29 3.25
C ASP A 297 22.02 9.00 4.09
N PRO A 298 20.80 8.52 4.38
CA PRO A 298 20.61 7.26 5.10
C PRO A 298 21.16 6.08 4.30
N GLU A 299 22.12 5.35 4.85
CA GLU A 299 22.75 4.20 4.18
C GLU A 299 21.82 2.98 4.15
N THR A 300 20.86 2.89 5.09
CA THR A 300 19.89 1.79 5.14
C THR A 300 18.47 2.24 5.49
N ILE A 301 17.48 1.44 5.07
CA ILE A 301 16.08 1.61 5.54
C ILE A 301 15.97 1.41 7.06
N ALA A 302 16.85 0.60 7.67
CA ALA A 302 16.86 0.40 9.12
C ALA A 302 17.28 1.66 9.89
N GLU A 303 18.22 2.43 9.37
CA GLU A 303 18.59 3.75 9.91
C GLU A 303 17.46 4.76 9.72
N LEU A 304 16.86 4.78 8.52
CA LEU A 304 15.70 5.63 8.25
C LEU A 304 14.55 5.34 9.25
N ALA A 305 14.35 4.07 9.63
CA ALA A 305 13.34 3.68 10.60
C ALA A 305 13.54 4.34 11.97
N GLN A 306 14.79 4.59 12.40
CA GLN A 306 15.10 5.20 13.69
C GLN A 306 14.58 6.64 13.79
N THR A 307 14.46 7.34 12.66
CA THR A 307 13.95 8.71 12.61
C THR A 307 12.47 8.74 12.23
N VAL A 308 12.07 7.93 11.26
CA VAL A 308 10.68 7.94 10.73
C VAL A 308 9.68 7.36 11.72
N VAL A 309 10.02 6.28 12.43
CA VAL A 309 9.09 5.64 13.38
C VAL A 309 8.71 6.59 14.53
N PRO A 310 9.66 7.25 15.23
CA PRO A 310 9.32 8.26 16.22
C PRO A 310 8.49 9.42 15.65
N ALA A 311 8.78 9.87 14.42
CA ALA A 311 8.02 10.93 13.77
C ALA A 311 6.55 10.51 13.55
N ILE A 312 6.29 9.30 13.06
CA ILE A 312 4.94 8.75 12.94
C ILE A 312 4.24 8.72 14.30
N LEU A 313 4.90 8.17 15.32
CA LEU A 313 4.33 8.03 16.67
C LEU A 313 4.04 9.40 17.32
N SER A 314 4.83 10.42 17.02
CA SER A 314 4.59 11.79 17.52
C SER A 314 3.23 12.35 17.07
N THR A 315 2.67 11.86 15.96
CA THR A 315 1.33 12.27 15.51
C THR A 315 0.23 11.84 16.46
N LEU A 316 0.45 10.82 17.30
CA LEU A 316 -0.50 10.39 18.34
C LEU A 316 -0.70 11.44 19.43
N SER A 317 0.28 12.33 19.63
CA SER A 317 0.21 13.43 20.59
C SER A 317 -0.57 14.63 20.06
N GLN A 318 -0.99 14.64 18.80
CA GLN A 318 -1.73 15.75 18.21
C GLN A 318 -3.19 15.77 18.73
N PRO A 319 -3.68 16.88 19.31
CA PRO A 319 -5.06 16.97 19.79
C PRO A 319 -6.12 16.67 18.73
N GLN A 320 -5.83 16.99 17.47
CA GLN A 320 -6.70 16.79 16.31
C GLN A 320 -7.05 15.30 16.11
N LEU A 321 -6.10 14.39 16.38
CA LEU A 321 -6.36 12.95 16.32
C LEU A 321 -7.48 12.57 17.27
N TRP A 322 -7.38 12.99 18.54
CA TRP A 322 -8.33 12.63 19.59
C TRP A 322 -9.71 13.22 19.34
N VAL A 323 -9.78 14.47 18.84
CA VAL A 323 -11.04 15.06 18.37
C VAL A 323 -11.63 14.20 17.24
N GLY A 324 -10.81 13.77 16.29
CA GLY A 324 -11.21 12.83 15.24
C GLY A 324 -11.79 11.54 15.79
N LEU A 325 -11.13 10.89 16.74
CA LEU A 325 -11.61 9.65 17.36
C LEU A 325 -12.97 9.81 18.04
N VAL A 326 -13.20 10.93 18.73
CA VAL A 326 -14.51 11.24 19.33
C VAL A 326 -15.57 11.43 18.25
N VAL A 327 -15.25 12.15 17.17
CA VAL A 327 -16.15 12.32 16.02
C VAL A 327 -16.47 10.99 15.35
N ALA A 328 -15.48 10.11 15.16
CA ALA A 328 -15.68 8.77 14.62
C ALA A 328 -16.62 7.93 15.49
N ALA A 329 -16.42 7.94 16.82
CA ALA A 329 -17.30 7.25 17.76
C ALA A 329 -18.73 7.79 17.72
N ALA A 330 -18.90 9.11 17.64
CA ALA A 330 -20.20 9.76 17.50
C ALA A 330 -20.90 9.35 16.19
N MET A 331 -20.17 9.28 15.07
CA MET A 331 -20.71 8.83 13.78
C MET A 331 -21.13 7.35 13.80
N ILE A 332 -20.34 6.47 14.41
CA ILE A 332 -20.69 5.05 14.58
C ILE A 332 -21.95 4.91 15.43
N TYR A 333 -22.04 5.66 16.54
CA TYR A 333 -23.24 5.68 17.38
C TYR A 333 -24.46 6.23 16.62
N ALA A 334 -24.30 7.32 15.88
CA ALA A 334 -25.35 7.89 15.06
C ALA A 334 -25.83 6.90 13.98
N ALA A 335 -24.92 6.17 13.34
CA ALA A 335 -25.27 5.12 12.38
C ALA A 335 -26.11 4.01 13.02
N SER A 336 -25.76 3.60 14.24
CA SER A 336 -26.56 2.68 15.04
C SER A 336 -27.94 3.24 15.38
N GLU A 337 -28.05 4.52 15.71
CA GLU A 337 -29.32 5.16 16.03
C GLU A 337 -30.24 5.24 14.81
N VAL A 338 -29.68 5.66 13.68
CA VAL A 338 -30.39 5.71 12.40
C VAL A 338 -30.89 4.32 12.02
N ARG A 339 -30.03 3.30 12.12
CA ARG A 339 -30.42 1.90 11.90
C ARG A 339 -31.55 1.46 12.83
N ARG A 340 -31.51 1.87 14.10
CA ARG A 340 -32.55 1.53 15.07
C ARG A 340 -33.91 2.13 14.68
N ARG A 341 -33.93 3.37 14.19
CA ARG A 341 -35.17 4.11 13.85
C ARG A 341 -35.71 3.78 12.45
N HIS A 342 -34.85 3.59 11.45
CA HIS A 342 -35.21 3.40 10.05
C HIS A 342 -35.36 1.91 9.65
N ALA A 343 -36.08 1.13 10.47
CA ALA A 343 -36.29 -0.30 10.19
C ALA A 343 -37.34 -0.59 9.10
N LEU A 344 -37.90 0.45 8.47
CA LEU A 344 -38.88 0.39 7.39
C LEU A 344 -38.51 1.38 6.28
#